data_AF-A0A530BLJ1-F1
#
_entry.id   AF-A0A530BLJ1-F1
#
_cell.length_a   1.000
_cell.length_b   1.000
_cell.length_c   1.000
_cell.angle_alpha   90.00
_cell.angle_beta   90.00
_cell.angle_gamma   90.00
#
_symmetry.space_group_name_H-M   'P 1'
#
loop_
_entity.id
_entity.type
_entity.pdbx_description
1 polymer ?
#
loop_
_entity_poly.entity_id
_entity_poly.type
_entity_poly.pdbx_seq_one_letter_code
_entity_poly.pdbx_strand_id
1 'polypeptide(L)' 'MPLSPTFSEKSFGDLPGWDEGDHLAAFAAFKRSAFHVLAKPYRTGSLGVDFNAFAAAYAEARTVSPANRYEAR' A
#
# COMPACT_ATOMS: atom_id res chain seq x y z
N MET A 1 -13.04 5.66 8.26
CA MET A 1 -12.43 6.83 8.93
C MET A 1 -12.32 7.97 7.94
N PRO A 2 -12.62 9.22 8.30
CA PRO A 2 -12.39 10.35 7.40
C PRO A 2 -10.87 10.53 7.22
N LEU A 3 -10.44 10.67 5.96
CA LEU A 3 -9.07 11.03 5.63
C LEU A 3 -8.78 12.44 6.17
N SER A 4 -7.53 12.71 6.55
CA SER A 4 -7.08 14.08 6.84
C SER A 4 -7.54 15.02 5.72
N PRO A 5 -8.01 16.25 6.01
CA PRO A 5 -8.45 17.20 4.98
C PRO A 5 -7.32 17.60 4.01
N THR A 6 -6.07 17.24 4.31
CA THR A 6 -4.92 17.39 3.40
C THR A 6 -4.97 16.41 2.22
N PHE A 7 -5.66 15.28 2.34
CA PHE A 7 -5.75 14.29 1.27
C PHE A 7 -6.85 14.67 0.28
N SER A 8 -6.49 14.68 -1.00
CA SER A 8 -7.42 14.77 -2.12
C SER A 8 -7.33 13.47 -2.91
N GLU A 9 -8.47 12.82 -3.11
CA GLU A 9 -8.56 11.61 -3.92
C GLU A 9 -8.20 11.90 -5.38
N LYS A 10 -7.49 10.96 -6.01
CA LYS A 10 -7.05 11.00 -7.41
C LYS A 10 -7.16 9.62 -8.04
N SER A 11 -7.27 9.58 -9.36
CA SER A 11 -7.21 8.34 -10.12
C SER A 11 -5.75 7.94 -10.35
N PHE A 12 -5.47 6.65 -10.50
CA PHE A 12 -4.12 6.18 -10.87
C PHE A 12 -3.63 6.79 -12.20
N GLY A 13 -4.54 7.01 -13.16
CA GLY A 13 -4.21 7.69 -14.43
C GLY A 13 -3.84 9.16 -14.28
N ASP A 14 -4.10 9.79 -13.13
CA ASP A 14 -3.65 11.16 -12.84
C ASP A 14 -2.19 11.19 -12.36
N LEU A 15 -1.58 10.03 -12.07
CA LEU A 15 -0.21 9.91 -11.58
C LEU A 15 0.75 9.76 -12.78
N PRO A 16 1.59 10.77 -13.08
CA PRO A 16 2.54 10.67 -14.18
C PRO A 16 3.52 9.52 -13.95
N GLY A 17 3.69 8.63 -14.93
CA GLY A 17 4.62 7.51 -14.82
C GLY A 17 4.06 6.29 -14.09
N TRP A 18 2.76 6.27 -13.75
CA TRP A 18 2.16 5.13 -13.04
C TRP A 18 2.38 3.83 -13.81
N ASP A 19 1.90 3.75 -15.04
CA ASP A 19 1.92 2.51 -15.84
C ASP A 19 3.35 2.01 -16.16
N GLU A 20 4.33 2.90 -16.19
CA GLU A 20 5.74 2.60 -16.42
C GLU A 20 6.45 2.07 -15.17
N GLY A 21 5.87 2.28 -13.98
CA GLY A 21 6.45 1.87 -12.70
C GLY A 21 6.62 0.36 -12.55
N ASP A 22 7.67 -0.04 -11.82
CA ASP A 22 7.86 -1.43 -11.41
C ASP A 22 6.99 -1.76 -10.18
N HIS A 23 5.70 -1.96 -10.46
CA HIS A 23 4.72 -2.35 -9.45
C HIS A 23 5.04 -3.69 -8.79
N LEU A 24 5.74 -4.59 -9.49
CA LEU A 24 6.11 -5.89 -8.94
C LEU A 24 7.12 -5.73 -7.80
N ALA A 25 8.13 -4.88 -7.99
CA ALA A 25 9.08 -4.53 -6.93
C ALA A 25 8.41 -3.80 -5.77
N ALA A 26 7.51 -2.86 -6.06
CA ALA A 26 6.75 -2.13 -5.04
C ALA A 26 5.87 -3.07 -4.20
N PHE A 27 5.16 -4.01 -4.84
CA PHE A 27 4.35 -5.02 -4.17
C PHE A 27 5.21 -5.93 -3.30
N ALA A 28 6.37 -6.38 -3.79
CA ALA A 28 7.29 -7.20 -3.00
C ALA A 28 7.79 -6.47 -1.74
N ALA A 29 8.03 -5.16 -1.82
CA ALA A 29 8.36 -4.34 -0.65
C ALA A 29 7.19 -4.23 0.32
N PHE A 30 5.97 -3.97 -0.19
CA PHE A 30 4.76 -3.89 0.64
C PHE A 30 4.45 -5.21 1.35
N LYS A 31 4.60 -6.35 0.67
CA LYS A 31 4.43 -7.68 1.25
C LYS A 31 5.39 -7.91 2.42
N ARG A 32 6.65 -7.47 2.32
CA ARG A 32 7.61 -7.54 3.45
C ARG A 32 7.11 -6.73 4.65
N SER A 33 6.56 -5.53 4.43
CA SER A 33 5.95 -4.73 5.50
C SER A 33 4.74 -5.44 6.12
N ALA A 34 3.89 -6.09 5.33
CA ALA A 34 2.73 -6.83 5.80
C ALA A 34 3.09 -7.98 6.77
N PHE A 35 4.27 -8.60 6.59
CA PHE A 35 4.80 -9.56 7.55
C PHE A 35 5.48 -8.88 8.75
N HIS A 36 6.22 -7.80 8.53
CA HIS A 36 6.94 -7.09 9.59
C HIS A 36 6.01 -6.58 10.70
N VAL A 37 4.84 -6.06 10.33
CA VAL A 37 3.90 -5.44 11.27
C VAL A 37 3.29 -6.43 12.27
N LEU A 38 3.37 -7.74 12.00
CA LEU A 38 2.96 -8.79 12.95
C LEU A 38 3.88 -8.86 14.16
N ALA A 39 5.17 -8.53 13.98
CA ALA A 39 6.14 -8.46 15.06
C ALA A 39 6.22 -7.06 15.66
N LYS A 40 6.11 -6.01 14.81
CA LYS A 40 6.25 -4.63 15.24
C LYS A 40 5.31 -3.70 14.45
N PRO A 41 4.11 -3.41 14.99
CA PRO A 41 3.18 -2.47 14.38
C PRO A 41 3.79 -1.07 14.25
N TYR A 42 3.48 -0.37 13.15
CA TYR A 42 3.89 1.03 12.97
C TYR A 42 3.03 1.96 13.83
N ARG A 43 3.60 3.09 14.27
CA ARG A 43 2.84 4.14 14.94
C ARG A 43 2.13 5.01 13.91
N THR A 44 0.93 5.48 14.23
CA THR A 44 0.24 6.51 13.46
C THR A 44 1.06 7.79 13.46
N GLY A 45 1.48 8.23 12.27
CA GLY A 45 2.28 9.44 12.08
C GLY A 45 1.46 10.73 12.09
N SER A 46 2.13 11.88 11.98
CA SER A 46 1.51 13.22 11.96
C SER A 46 0.55 13.46 10.78
N LEU A 47 0.62 12.62 9.73
CA LEU A 47 -0.33 12.62 8.62
C LEU A 47 -1.71 12.03 8.99
N GLY A 48 -1.85 11.40 10.16
CA GLY A 48 -3.14 10.96 10.70
C GLY A 48 -3.72 9.70 10.04
N VAL A 49 -2.94 8.95 9.25
CA VAL A 49 -3.39 7.68 8.68
C VAL A 49 -3.26 6.59 9.72
N ASP A 50 -4.39 6.07 10.22
CA ASP A 50 -4.41 5.02 11.23
C ASP A 50 -3.75 3.73 10.72
N PHE A 51 -2.97 3.07 11.57
CA PHE A 51 -2.32 1.81 11.24
C PHE A 51 -3.32 0.73 10.76
N ASN A 52 -4.50 0.65 11.39
CA ASN A 52 -5.50 -0.35 11.06
C ASN A 52 -6.20 -0.07 9.71
N ALA A 53 -6.03 1.12 9.13
CA ALA A 53 -6.53 1.41 7.79
C ALA A 53 -5.92 0.48 6.73
N PHE A 54 -4.72 -0.07 6.98
CA PHE A 54 -4.05 -1.02 6.09
C PHE A 54 -4.33 -2.49 6.41
N ALA A 55 -5.15 -2.81 7.43
CA ALA A 55 -5.31 -4.19 7.90
C ALA A 55 -5.77 -5.17 6.80
N ALA A 56 -6.74 -4.75 5.97
CA ALA A 56 -7.22 -5.55 4.84
C ALA A 56 -6.13 -5.74 3.78
N ALA A 57 -5.46 -4.66 3.37
CA ALA A 57 -4.37 -4.71 2.39
C ALA A 57 -3.19 -5.59 2.86
N TYR A 58 -2.84 -5.54 4.16
CA TYR A 58 -1.83 -6.44 4.72
C TYR A 58 -2.27 -7.91 4.76
N ALA A 59 -3.57 -8.19 4.98
CA ALA A 59 -4.07 -9.56 4.91
C ALA A 59 -3.96 -10.12 3.49
N GLU A 60 -4.36 -9.34 2.49
CA GLU A 60 -4.29 -9.74 1.07
C GLU A 60 -2.83 -9.87 0.59
N ALA A 61 -1.95 -8.91 0.90
CA ALA A 61 -0.57 -8.97 0.45
C ALA A 61 0.20 -10.18 0.99
N ARG A 62 -0.21 -10.74 2.14
CA ARG A 62 0.39 -11.96 2.69
C ARG A 62 0.01 -13.21 1.89
N THR A 63 -1.14 -13.23 1.22
CA THR A 63 -1.65 -14.40 0.48
C THR A 63 -1.42 -14.31 -1.02
N VAL A 64 -1.40 -13.10 -1.59
CA VAL A 64 -1.25 -12.86 -3.02
C VAL A 64 0.23 -12.84 -3.43
N SER A 65 0.52 -13.40 -4.61
CA SER A 65 1.83 -13.35 -5.27
C SER A 65 1.62 -13.04 -6.75
N PRO A 66 1.64 -11.76 -7.16
CA PRO A 66 1.46 -11.39 -8.57
C PRO A 66 2.62 -11.93 -9.41
N ALA A 67 2.32 -12.45 -10.59
CA ALA A 67 3.31 -13.07 -11.47
C ALA A 67 4.07 -12.05 -12.33
N ASN A 68 3.51 -10.84 -12.51
CA ASN A 68 4.06 -9.81 -13.39
C ASN A 68 3.61 -8.40 -12.97
N ARG A 69 4.19 -7.38 -13.61
CA ARG A 69 3.89 -5.96 -13.36
C ARG A 69 2.43 -5.55 -13.60
N TYR A 70 1.71 -6.26 -14.46
CA TYR A 70 0.31 -5.92 -14.80
C TYR A 70 -0.67 -6.43 -13.75
N GLU A 71 -0.33 -7.53 -13.08
CA GLU A 71 -1.08 -8.06 -11.93
C GLU A 71 -0.76 -7.33 -10.62
N ALA A 72 0.42 -6.71 -10.54
CA ALA A 72 0.89 -6.01 -9.33
C ALA A 72 0.43 -4.54 -9.25
N ARG A 73 -0.18 -4.00 -10.30
CA ARG A 73 -0.67 -2.61 -10.38
C ARG A 73 -2.02 -2.42 -9.71
#